data_AF-A0A5R8YQZ1-F1
#
_entry.id   AF-A0A5R8YQZ1-F1
#
_cell.length_a   1.000
_cell.length_b   1.000
_cell.length_c   1.000
_cell.angle_alpha   90.00
_cell.angle_beta   90.00
_cell.angle_gamma   90.00
#
_symmetry.space_group_name_H-M   'P 1'
#
loop_
_entity.id
_entity.type
_entity.pdbx_description
1 polymer ?
#
loop_
_entity_poly.entity_id
_entity_poly.type
_entity_poly.pdbx_seq_one_letter_code
_entity_poly.pdbx_strand_id
1 'polypeptide(L)'
;MRKAINYDVGVRTTPDRPSRPRFDPGQVREEMRVIRRDLGCAAVRIFGEALDRLTVAAEHALAEGLEVWFSPDPHNSRPGEWLPYLSECAKTAERLRAGSDRVVFVAGRELTFFMRGLVLGRDAFARMRTFTSVPRLVANLALKGSFNRRLNGFLARAAPVVRAEFGGRVTYAAGAAGPRRARAGRRDHRLLDVFAEEGVDTAFLFTYASYSYPHHSDPVHDLDLAAYGVVRCLPDGSREPKEAFHAYVAWPGPRGGALSR
;
A
#
# COMPACT_ATOMS: atom_id res chain seq x y z
N MET A 1 0.55 -19.25 3.40
CA MET A 1 0.48 -17.78 3.30
C MET A 1 1.07 -17.10 4.53
N ARG A 2 1.92 -16.09 4.34
CA ARG A 2 2.54 -15.28 5.41
C ARG A 2 1.66 -14.06 5.77
N LYS A 3 1.60 -13.68 7.05
CA LYS A 3 0.94 -12.44 7.51
C LYS A 3 1.72 -11.22 7.01
N ALA A 4 1.01 -10.24 6.46
CA ALA A 4 1.60 -8.99 5.99
C ALA A 4 0.60 -7.82 6.06
N ILE A 5 1.11 -6.60 6.15
CA ILE A 5 0.29 -5.38 6.27
C ILE A 5 0.86 -4.22 5.46
N ASN A 6 0.00 -3.35 4.93
CA ASN A 6 0.47 -2.08 4.35
C ASN A 6 0.69 -1.04 5.44
N TYR A 7 1.71 -0.22 5.27
CA TYR A 7 2.10 0.83 6.20
C TYR A 7 2.28 2.15 5.44
N ASP A 8 1.45 3.13 5.80
CA ASP A 8 1.41 4.44 5.17
C ASP A 8 2.43 5.40 5.82
N VAL A 9 3.35 5.94 5.02
CA VAL A 9 4.28 7.00 5.47
C VAL A 9 3.86 8.40 5.01
N GLY A 10 2.81 8.49 4.19
CA GLY A 10 2.17 9.72 3.75
C GLY A 10 2.02 9.81 2.23
N VAL A 11 0.78 9.96 1.78
CA VAL A 11 0.39 10.31 0.41
C VAL A 11 -0.61 11.46 0.42
N ARG A 12 -0.47 12.41 -0.52
CA ARG A 12 -1.39 13.53 -0.76
C ARG A 12 -2.46 13.09 -1.74
N THR A 13 -3.54 12.56 -1.19
CA THR A 13 -4.75 12.23 -1.98
C THR A 13 -5.49 13.50 -2.42
N THR A 14 -5.45 14.56 -1.59
CA THR A 14 -5.80 15.93 -1.96
C THR A 14 -4.60 16.86 -1.66
N PRO A 15 -4.49 18.02 -2.35
CA PRO A 15 -3.34 18.92 -2.19
C PRO A 15 -3.11 19.41 -0.75
N ASP A 16 -4.17 19.51 0.03
CA ASP A 16 -4.24 20.11 1.36
C ASP A 16 -4.19 19.10 2.51
N ARG A 17 -4.41 17.80 2.24
CA ARG A 17 -4.57 16.79 3.29
C ARG A 17 -3.76 15.52 3.00
N PRO A 18 -2.49 15.45 3.46
CA PRO A 18 -1.74 14.20 3.41
C PRO A 18 -2.37 13.14 4.31
N SER A 19 -2.30 11.88 3.90
CA SER A 19 -2.83 10.75 4.65
C SER A 19 -2.15 10.57 6.02
N ARG A 20 -0.88 10.99 6.12
CA ARG A 20 -0.07 11.05 7.34
C ARG A 20 0.60 12.42 7.50
N PRO A 21 -0.07 13.39 8.14
CA PRO A 21 0.45 14.74 8.33
C PRO A 21 1.71 14.77 9.22
N ARG A 22 1.69 14.04 10.34
CA ARG A 22 2.81 13.94 11.29
C ARG A 22 3.56 12.63 11.08
N PHE A 23 4.89 12.70 11.05
CA PHE A 23 5.77 11.55 10.93
C PHE A 23 6.89 11.66 11.94
N ASP A 24 6.88 10.76 12.91
CA ASP A 24 7.88 10.70 13.99
C ASP A 24 8.63 9.35 13.88
N PRO A 25 9.97 9.34 13.70
CA PRO A 25 10.72 8.09 13.59
C PRO A 25 10.61 7.18 14.83
N GLY A 26 10.49 7.77 16.02
CA GLY A 26 10.33 7.02 17.27
C GLY A 26 9.05 6.19 17.31
N GLN A 27 7.97 6.81 16.87
CA GLN A 27 6.67 6.17 16.66
C GLN A 27 6.71 5.10 15.58
N VAL A 28 7.38 5.36 14.44
CA VAL A 28 7.52 4.37 13.37
C VAL A 28 8.22 3.12 13.87
N ARG A 29 9.29 3.26 14.66
CA ARG A 29 9.99 2.14 15.30
C ARG A 29 9.05 1.30 16.18
N GLU A 30 8.26 1.95 17.04
CA GLU A 30 7.31 1.24 17.90
C GLU A 30 6.21 0.54 17.09
N GLU A 31 5.68 1.20 16.06
CA GLU A 31 4.68 0.61 15.18
C GLU A 31 5.22 -0.62 14.43
N MET A 32 6.49 -0.60 13.98
CA MET A 32 7.13 -1.78 13.37
C MET A 32 7.30 -2.92 14.36
N ARG A 33 7.63 -2.62 15.62
CA ARG A 33 7.68 -3.61 16.70
C ARG A 33 6.32 -4.26 16.92
N VAL A 34 5.24 -3.47 17.02
CA VAL A 34 3.86 -3.99 17.14
C VAL A 34 3.49 -4.84 15.92
N ILE A 35 3.79 -4.38 14.71
CA ILE A 35 3.53 -5.12 13.47
C ILE A 35 4.24 -6.47 13.48
N ARG A 36 5.49 -6.52 13.91
CA ARG A 36 6.27 -7.77 13.94
C ARG A 36 5.85 -8.69 15.07
N ARG A 37 5.80 -8.17 16.30
CA ARG A 37 5.75 -8.97 17.53
C ARG A 37 4.34 -9.28 17.97
N ASP A 38 3.43 -8.33 17.81
CA ASP A 38 2.06 -8.47 18.30
C ASP A 38 1.14 -8.97 17.18
N LEU A 39 1.20 -8.35 16.00
CA LEU A 39 0.44 -8.81 14.82
C LEU A 39 1.03 -10.08 14.19
N GLY A 40 2.29 -10.40 14.49
CA GLY A 40 2.97 -11.57 13.92
C GLY A 40 3.20 -11.46 12.41
N CYS A 41 3.26 -10.24 11.85
CA CYS A 41 3.53 -10.05 10.44
C CYS A 41 4.96 -10.49 10.10
N ALA A 42 5.12 -11.12 8.93
CA ALA A 42 6.40 -11.48 8.36
C ALA A 42 6.88 -10.47 7.31
N ALA A 43 5.98 -9.63 6.78
CA ALA A 43 6.28 -8.61 5.79
C ALA A 43 5.45 -7.34 6.01
N VAL A 44 5.99 -6.21 5.56
CA VAL A 44 5.31 -4.91 5.55
C VAL A 44 5.51 -4.24 4.19
N ARG A 45 4.42 -3.74 3.60
CA ARG A 45 4.48 -2.91 2.41
C ARG A 45 4.44 -1.45 2.80
N ILE A 46 5.57 -0.77 2.66
CA ILE A 46 5.75 0.62 3.06
C ILE A 46 5.53 1.49 1.84
N PHE A 47 4.53 2.38 1.89
CA PHE A 47 4.18 3.23 0.76
C PHE A 47 4.04 4.70 1.15
N GLY A 48 4.42 5.58 0.24
CA GLY A 48 4.34 7.03 0.42
C GLY A 48 5.09 7.81 -0.65
N GLU A 49 4.96 9.13 -0.58
CA GLU A 49 5.60 10.06 -1.53
C GLU A 49 7.04 10.42 -1.15
N ALA A 50 7.29 10.57 0.14
CA ALA A 50 8.53 11.13 0.66
C ALA A 50 9.58 10.01 0.83
N LEU A 51 10.70 10.11 0.09
CA LEU A 51 11.74 9.09 0.06
C LEU A 51 12.40 8.90 1.45
N ASP A 52 12.67 10.00 2.15
CA ASP A 52 13.18 10.01 3.52
C ASP A 52 12.29 9.20 4.48
N ARG A 53 10.96 9.40 4.39
CA ARG A 53 10.01 8.66 5.24
C ARG A 53 9.93 7.18 4.89
N LEU A 54 9.99 6.85 3.59
CA LEU A 54 10.07 5.46 3.12
C LEU A 54 11.33 4.77 3.67
N THR A 55 12.48 5.45 3.61
CA THR A 55 13.76 4.94 4.11
C THR A 55 13.72 4.67 5.61
N VAL A 56 13.32 5.67 6.41
CA VAL A 56 13.24 5.53 7.87
C VAL A 56 12.34 4.36 8.27
N ALA A 57 11.17 4.24 7.65
CA ALA A 57 10.26 3.13 7.94
C ALA A 57 10.84 1.77 7.51
N ALA A 58 11.55 1.71 6.38
CA ALA A 58 12.19 0.50 5.91
C ALA A 58 13.33 0.05 6.82
N GLU A 59 14.17 0.97 7.29
CA GLU A 59 15.25 0.68 8.24
C GLU A 59 14.70 0.09 9.55
N HIS A 60 13.66 0.72 10.12
CA HIS A 60 13.01 0.20 11.31
C HIS A 60 12.34 -1.16 11.09
N ALA A 61 11.72 -1.39 9.94
CA ALA A 61 11.11 -2.67 9.60
C ALA A 61 12.16 -3.79 9.46
N LEU A 62 13.27 -3.52 8.76
CA LEU A 62 14.38 -4.47 8.61
C LEU A 62 15.05 -4.79 9.96
N ALA A 63 15.20 -3.79 10.83
CA ALA A 63 15.74 -3.99 12.18
C ALA A 63 14.88 -4.93 13.05
N GLU A 64 13.56 -4.91 12.88
CA GLU A 64 12.64 -5.88 13.52
C GLU A 64 12.54 -7.21 12.74
N GLY A 65 13.29 -7.36 11.65
CA GLY A 65 13.35 -8.59 10.84
C GLY A 65 12.16 -8.79 9.89
N LEU A 66 11.37 -7.75 9.61
CA LEU A 66 10.31 -7.79 8.62
C LEU A 66 10.87 -7.80 7.20
N GLU A 67 10.23 -8.53 6.29
CA GLU A 67 10.45 -8.33 4.85
C GLU A 67 9.81 -7.02 4.40
N VAL A 68 10.58 -6.17 3.72
CA VAL A 68 10.15 -4.84 3.29
C VAL A 68 9.76 -4.86 1.83
N TRP A 69 8.51 -4.55 1.56
CA TRP A 69 8.01 -4.23 0.22
C TRP A 69 8.05 -2.70 0.06
N PHE A 70 9.18 -2.21 -0.45
CA PHE A 70 9.47 -0.80 -0.64
C PHE A 70 8.64 -0.27 -1.83
N SER A 71 7.63 0.57 -1.56
CA SER A 71 6.61 0.95 -2.55
C SER A 71 6.51 2.47 -2.71
N PRO A 72 7.36 3.08 -3.54
CA PRO A 72 7.27 4.51 -3.85
C PRO A 72 5.93 4.86 -4.51
N ASP A 73 5.32 5.96 -4.09
CA ASP A 73 3.99 6.37 -4.56
C ASP A 73 3.93 7.91 -4.65
N PRO A 74 4.52 8.53 -5.69
CA PRO A 74 4.45 9.96 -5.94
C PRO A 74 3.04 10.30 -6.42
N HIS A 75 2.08 10.33 -5.49
CA HIS A 75 0.66 10.32 -5.80
C HIS A 75 0.27 11.47 -6.74
N ASN A 76 -0.53 11.15 -7.76
CA ASN A 76 -1.04 12.11 -8.73
C ASN A 76 0.04 12.93 -9.48
N SER A 77 1.30 12.48 -9.49
CA SER A 77 2.39 13.07 -10.28
C SER A 77 2.29 12.72 -11.77
N ARG A 78 3.06 13.44 -12.60
CA ARG A 78 3.07 13.26 -14.07
C ARG A 78 4.10 12.20 -14.48
N PRO A 79 3.93 11.49 -15.61
CA PRO A 79 4.83 10.41 -16.02
C PRO A 79 6.31 10.81 -16.13
N GLY A 80 6.61 12.07 -16.45
CA GLY A 80 7.99 12.59 -16.51
C GLY A 80 8.66 12.70 -15.13
N GLU A 81 7.88 12.83 -14.06
CA GLU A 81 8.38 12.88 -12.67
C GLU A 81 8.61 11.47 -12.11
N TRP A 82 7.95 10.44 -12.65
CA TRP A 82 8.04 9.07 -12.13
C TRP A 82 9.39 8.40 -12.35
N LEU A 83 9.97 8.47 -13.56
CA LEU A 83 11.18 7.67 -13.85
C LEU A 83 12.41 8.13 -13.03
N PRO A 84 12.72 9.44 -12.92
CA PRO A 84 13.80 9.89 -12.05
C PRO A 84 13.55 9.53 -10.58
N TYR A 85 12.31 9.71 -10.11
CA TYR A 85 11.93 9.35 -8.75
C TYR A 85 12.07 7.84 -8.46
N LEU A 86 11.66 6.97 -9.40
CA LEU A 86 11.83 5.53 -9.28
C LEU A 86 13.31 5.13 -9.27
N SER A 87 14.17 5.78 -10.05
CA SER A 87 15.62 5.55 -10.02
C SER A 87 16.19 5.88 -8.63
N GLU A 88 15.89 7.05 -8.06
CA GLU A 88 16.37 7.43 -6.72
C GLU A 88 15.84 6.52 -5.61
N CYS A 89 14.58 6.11 -5.72
CA CYS A 89 14.00 5.11 -4.83
C CYS A 89 14.70 3.75 -4.95
N ALA A 90 15.01 3.32 -6.18
CA ALA A 90 15.65 2.03 -6.44
C ALA A 90 17.08 2.00 -5.90
N LYS A 91 17.86 3.07 -6.08
CA LYS A 91 19.19 3.25 -5.44
C LYS A 91 19.10 3.13 -3.93
N THR A 92 18.08 3.73 -3.35
CA THR A 92 17.86 3.71 -1.90
C THR A 92 17.47 2.32 -1.41
N ALA A 93 16.59 1.63 -2.13
CA ALA A 93 16.23 0.24 -1.85
C ALA A 93 17.43 -0.70 -1.99
N GLU A 94 18.34 -0.44 -2.93
CA GLU A 94 19.57 -1.22 -3.11
C GLU A 94 20.54 -1.04 -1.93
N ARG A 95 20.69 0.19 -1.43
CA ARG A 95 21.47 0.44 -0.20
C ARG A 95 20.89 -0.31 1.00
N LEU A 96 19.57 -0.31 1.15
CA LEU A 96 18.90 -1.11 2.19
C LEU A 96 19.13 -2.62 1.99
N ARG A 97 19.11 -3.07 0.73
CA ARG A 97 19.31 -4.48 0.37
C ARG A 97 20.73 -4.97 0.66
N ALA A 98 21.73 -4.10 0.54
CA ALA A 98 23.11 -4.44 0.90
C ALA A 98 23.24 -4.85 2.39
N GLY A 99 22.34 -4.37 3.25
CA GLY A 99 22.24 -4.78 4.65
C GLY A 99 21.26 -5.92 4.93
N SER A 100 20.35 -6.25 4.01
CA SER A 100 19.36 -7.32 4.16
C SER A 100 18.79 -7.79 2.82
N ASP A 101 18.78 -9.10 2.56
CA ASP A 101 18.16 -9.69 1.36
C ASP A 101 16.63 -9.61 1.32
N ARG A 102 16.00 -9.11 2.40
CA ARG A 102 14.55 -9.06 2.59
C ARG A 102 13.87 -7.81 2.01
N VAL A 103 14.44 -7.23 0.95
CA VAL A 103 13.88 -6.05 0.28
C VAL A 103 13.29 -6.43 -1.07
N VAL A 104 12.03 -6.08 -1.28
CA VAL A 104 11.29 -6.18 -2.54
C VAL A 104 10.91 -4.79 -3.00
N PHE A 105 11.20 -4.44 -4.25
CA PHE A 105 10.83 -3.15 -4.82
C PHE A 105 9.48 -3.23 -5.54
N VAL A 106 8.54 -2.36 -5.20
CA VAL A 106 7.23 -2.26 -5.85
C VAL A 106 7.24 -1.08 -6.82
N ALA A 107 7.33 -1.36 -8.12
CA ALA A 107 7.53 -0.35 -9.16
C ALA A 107 6.30 0.53 -9.46
N GLY A 108 5.18 0.27 -8.78
CA GLY A 108 3.98 1.10 -8.85
C GLY A 108 2.77 0.41 -8.24
N ARG A 109 1.74 1.21 -7.96
CA ARG A 109 0.44 0.76 -7.49
C ARG A 109 -0.65 1.36 -8.35
N GLU A 110 -1.46 0.52 -8.99
CA GLU A 110 -2.66 0.92 -9.75
C GLU A 110 -2.50 2.24 -10.53
N LEU A 111 -1.42 2.36 -11.32
CA LEU A 111 -1.00 3.64 -11.91
C LEU A 111 -2.08 4.27 -12.79
N THR A 112 -2.96 3.46 -13.38
CA THR A 112 -4.15 3.92 -14.11
C THR A 112 -4.99 4.92 -13.30
N PHE A 113 -5.06 4.75 -11.97
CA PHE A 113 -5.76 5.64 -11.06
C PHE A 113 -4.83 6.64 -10.36
N PHE A 114 -3.58 6.30 -10.09
CA PHE A 114 -2.72 7.13 -9.22
C PHE A 114 -1.64 7.93 -9.95
N MET A 115 -1.38 7.65 -11.23
CA MET A 115 -0.51 8.48 -12.07
C MET A 115 -1.32 9.31 -13.07
N ARG A 116 -0.94 10.58 -13.26
CA ARG A 116 -1.58 11.44 -14.27
C ARG A 116 -1.21 10.99 -15.68
N GLY A 117 -2.06 11.32 -16.64
CA GLY A 117 -1.80 11.12 -18.07
C GLY A 117 -2.26 9.76 -18.63
N LEU A 118 -2.37 8.72 -17.81
CA LEU A 118 -2.88 7.40 -18.23
C LEU A 118 -4.40 7.36 -18.40
N VAL A 119 -5.16 8.15 -17.65
CA VAL A 119 -6.61 8.29 -17.81
C VAL A 119 -6.96 9.77 -17.71
N LEU A 120 -8.01 10.19 -18.42
CA LEU A 120 -8.57 11.54 -18.25
C LEU A 120 -8.99 11.77 -16.80
N GLY A 121 -8.55 12.88 -16.23
CA GLY A 121 -8.83 13.26 -14.84
C GLY A 121 -7.66 14.02 -14.21
N ARG A 122 -7.98 15.11 -13.50
CA ARG A 122 -6.98 15.96 -12.82
C ARG A 122 -6.44 15.31 -11.54
N ASP A 123 -7.25 14.47 -10.91
CA ASP A 123 -6.96 13.75 -9.67
C ASP A 123 -7.39 12.28 -9.79
N ALA A 124 -7.07 11.49 -8.76
CA ALA A 124 -7.37 10.05 -8.74
C ALA A 124 -8.87 9.76 -8.80
N PHE A 125 -9.70 10.56 -8.13
CA PHE A 125 -11.15 10.36 -8.10
C PHE A 125 -11.77 10.63 -9.47
N ALA A 126 -11.36 11.71 -10.13
CA ALA A 126 -11.77 12.03 -11.49
C ALA A 126 -11.41 10.90 -12.47
N ARG A 127 -10.24 10.27 -12.31
CA ARG A 127 -9.83 9.11 -13.12
C ARG A 127 -10.67 7.87 -12.80
N MET A 128 -10.97 7.59 -11.54
CA MET A 128 -11.86 6.48 -11.15
C MET A 128 -13.27 6.64 -11.74
N ARG A 129 -13.83 7.87 -11.73
CA ARG A 129 -15.14 8.17 -12.34
C ARG A 129 -15.21 7.91 -13.84
N THR A 130 -14.08 7.83 -14.53
CA THR A 130 -14.03 7.46 -15.95
C THR A 130 -14.49 6.01 -16.16
N PHE A 131 -14.23 5.12 -15.21
CA PHE A 131 -14.61 3.71 -15.31
C PHE A 131 -16.03 3.42 -14.80
N THR A 132 -16.67 4.39 -14.13
CA THR A 132 -18.06 4.28 -13.68
C THR A 132 -19.04 4.98 -14.62
N SER A 133 -18.58 5.49 -15.76
CA SER A 133 -19.38 6.28 -16.70
C SER A 133 -19.00 5.95 -18.13
N VAL A 134 -19.91 5.30 -18.85
CA VAL A 134 -19.71 4.92 -20.26
C VAL A 134 -19.34 6.13 -21.14
N PRO A 135 -20.02 7.29 -21.07
CA PRO A 135 -19.62 8.46 -21.86
C PRO A 135 -18.18 8.91 -21.59
N ARG A 136 -17.74 8.90 -20.32
CA ARG A 136 -16.36 9.28 -19.96
C ARG A 136 -15.35 8.26 -20.46
N LEU A 137 -15.68 6.97 -20.39
CA LEU A 137 -14.82 5.90 -20.89
C LEU A 137 -14.62 6.03 -22.41
N VAL A 138 -15.71 6.23 -23.16
CA VAL A 138 -15.67 6.45 -24.62
C VAL A 138 -14.84 7.69 -24.94
N ALA A 139 -15.06 8.81 -24.26
CA ALA A 139 -14.27 10.03 -24.45
C ALA A 139 -12.77 9.81 -24.15
N ASN A 140 -12.44 9.05 -23.09
CA ASN A 140 -11.05 8.72 -22.78
C ASN A 140 -10.40 7.82 -23.84
N LEU A 141 -11.12 6.83 -24.36
CA LEU A 141 -10.63 5.97 -25.43
C LEU A 141 -10.44 6.75 -26.75
N ALA A 142 -11.37 7.64 -27.09
CA ALA A 142 -11.27 8.49 -28.28
C ALA A 142 -10.06 9.45 -28.19
N LEU A 143 -9.89 10.13 -27.06
CA LEU A 143 -8.87 11.17 -26.91
C LEU A 143 -7.46 10.63 -26.62
N LYS A 144 -7.37 9.50 -25.91
CA LYS A 144 -6.07 8.99 -25.42
C LYS A 144 -5.78 7.54 -25.82
N GLY A 145 -6.71 6.87 -26.51
CA GLY A 145 -6.58 5.46 -26.84
C GLY A 145 -6.61 4.54 -25.61
N SER A 146 -6.19 3.29 -25.82
CA SER A 146 -6.14 2.27 -24.77
C SER A 146 -5.27 2.71 -23.58
N PHE A 147 -5.84 2.68 -22.38
CA PHE A 147 -5.09 2.92 -21.14
C PHE A 147 -4.12 1.77 -20.86
N ASN A 148 -4.46 0.51 -21.20
CA ASN A 148 -3.57 -0.64 -21.06
C ASN A 148 -2.30 -0.47 -21.90
N ARG A 149 -2.43 0.00 -23.15
CA ARG A 149 -1.25 0.26 -24.01
C ARG A 149 -0.32 1.29 -23.40
N ARG A 150 -0.88 2.36 -22.81
CA ARG A 150 -0.10 3.43 -22.16
C ARG A 150 0.52 3.00 -20.84
N LEU A 151 -0.20 2.22 -20.03
CA LEU A 151 0.32 1.61 -18.82
C LEU A 151 1.49 0.69 -19.15
N ASN A 152 1.31 -0.25 -20.09
CA ASN A 152 2.35 -1.18 -20.50
C ASN A 152 3.56 -0.43 -21.09
N GLY A 153 3.33 0.60 -21.92
CA GLY A 153 4.41 1.43 -22.44
C GLY A 153 5.19 2.20 -21.37
N PHE A 154 4.51 2.64 -20.30
CA PHE A 154 5.19 3.23 -19.14
C PHE A 154 5.98 2.18 -18.34
N LEU A 155 5.38 1.03 -18.02
CA LEU A 155 6.02 -0.05 -17.27
C LEU A 155 7.25 -0.61 -18.02
N ALA A 156 7.19 -0.69 -19.35
CA ALA A 156 8.32 -1.09 -20.19
C ALA A 156 9.53 -0.13 -20.10
N ARG A 157 9.30 1.15 -19.73
CA ARG A 157 10.37 2.12 -19.44
C ARG A 157 10.78 2.13 -17.98
N ALA A 158 9.82 1.97 -17.06
CA ALA A 158 10.08 1.98 -15.63
C ALA A 158 10.88 0.76 -15.16
N ALA A 159 10.59 -0.42 -15.71
CA ALA A 159 11.27 -1.65 -15.30
C ALA A 159 12.79 -1.61 -15.55
N PRO A 160 13.31 -1.23 -16.73
CA PRO A 160 14.75 -1.07 -16.93
C PRO A 160 15.40 -0.04 -16.00
N VAL A 161 14.72 1.08 -15.73
CA VAL A 161 15.22 2.12 -14.81
C VAL A 161 15.38 1.57 -13.39
N VAL A 162 14.39 0.86 -12.88
CA VAL A 162 14.48 0.20 -11.57
C VAL A 162 15.56 -0.87 -11.57
N ARG A 163 15.63 -1.69 -12.63
CA ARG A 163 16.58 -2.81 -12.75
C ARG A 163 18.04 -2.36 -12.87
N ALA A 164 18.30 -1.20 -13.44
CA ALA A 164 19.64 -0.64 -13.51
C ALA A 164 20.21 -0.32 -12.12
N GLU A 165 19.35 0.03 -11.17
CA GLU A 165 19.75 0.50 -9.83
C GLU A 165 19.51 -0.55 -8.73
N PHE A 166 18.59 -1.49 -8.94
CA PHE A 166 18.15 -2.46 -7.93
C PHE A 166 18.20 -3.90 -8.43
N GLY A 167 19.03 -4.72 -7.80
CA GLY A 167 19.22 -6.12 -8.21
C GLY A 167 18.28 -7.13 -7.53
N GLY A 168 17.37 -6.69 -6.67
CA GLY A 168 16.49 -7.56 -5.86
C GLY A 168 15.20 -7.97 -6.57
N ARG A 169 14.21 -8.48 -5.84
CA ARG A 169 12.89 -8.82 -6.43
C ARG A 169 12.12 -7.54 -6.74
N VAL A 170 11.59 -7.42 -7.96
CA VAL A 170 10.76 -6.28 -8.39
C VAL A 170 9.35 -6.79 -8.69
N THR A 171 8.35 -6.06 -8.20
CA THR A 171 6.93 -6.39 -8.39
C THR A 171 6.10 -5.14 -8.69
N TYR A 172 4.80 -5.32 -8.93
CA TYR A 172 3.84 -4.26 -9.18
C TYR A 172 2.55 -4.54 -8.40
N ALA A 173 2.02 -3.54 -7.70
CA ALA A 173 0.77 -3.66 -6.94
C ALA A 173 -0.43 -3.38 -7.85
N ALA A 174 -0.97 -4.44 -8.45
CA ALA A 174 -2.21 -4.38 -9.20
C ALA A 174 -3.43 -4.56 -8.28
N GLY A 175 -4.47 -3.75 -8.50
CA GLY A 175 -5.79 -3.97 -7.91
C GLY A 175 -6.60 -4.92 -8.78
N ALA A 176 -7.31 -5.86 -8.16
CA ALA A 176 -8.32 -6.64 -8.88
C ALA A 176 -9.54 -5.75 -9.16
N ALA A 177 -9.82 -5.49 -10.44
CA ALA A 177 -11.06 -4.84 -10.88
C ALA A 177 -12.21 -5.86 -10.84
N GLY A 178 -12.78 -6.11 -9.66
CA GLY A 178 -14.00 -6.91 -9.47
C GLY A 178 -15.17 -6.06 -8.98
N PRO A 179 -16.43 -6.44 -9.26
CA PRO A 179 -17.61 -5.70 -8.81
C PRO A 179 -17.61 -5.56 -7.29
N ARG A 180 -17.59 -4.31 -6.81
CA ARG A 180 -17.60 -3.97 -5.38
C ARG A 180 -18.97 -4.28 -4.78
N ARG A 181 -19.08 -5.42 -4.10
CA ARG A 181 -20.01 -5.60 -2.97
C ARG A 181 -19.24 -6.14 -1.78
N ALA A 182 -18.58 -5.24 -1.06
CA ALA A 182 -18.17 -5.54 0.30
C ALA A 182 -18.69 -4.41 1.18
N ARG A 183 -19.78 -4.69 1.93
CA ARG A 183 -20.15 -3.87 3.08
C ARG A 183 -18.97 -3.92 4.05
N ALA A 184 -18.37 -2.77 4.32
CA ALA A 184 -17.50 -2.61 5.48
C ALA A 184 -18.35 -2.85 6.73
N GLY A 185 -17.90 -3.70 7.64
CA GLY A 185 -18.57 -3.89 8.92
C GLY A 185 -18.51 -5.30 9.51
N ARG A 186 -18.24 -6.36 8.73
CA ARG A 186 -17.94 -7.69 9.27
C ARG A 186 -16.99 -8.43 8.32
N ARG A 187 -15.75 -8.67 8.76
CA ARG A 187 -14.85 -9.63 8.06
C ARG A 187 -14.14 -10.48 9.10
N ASP A 188 -14.76 -11.62 9.36
CA ASP A 188 -14.07 -12.89 9.58
C ASP A 188 -12.87 -12.98 8.60
N HIS A 189 -11.78 -13.57 9.07
CA HIS A 189 -10.62 -14.10 8.35
C HIS A 189 -10.91 -14.86 7.02
N ARG A 190 -12.16 -15.03 6.59
CA ARG A 190 -12.59 -15.70 5.35
C ARG A 190 -11.82 -15.31 4.10
N LEU A 191 -11.47 -14.04 3.91
CA LEU A 191 -10.65 -13.65 2.75
C LEU A 191 -9.20 -14.14 2.85
N LEU A 192 -8.65 -14.17 4.07
CA LEU A 192 -7.30 -14.69 4.32
C LEU A 192 -7.27 -16.20 4.14
N ASP A 193 -8.33 -16.89 4.57
CA ASP A 193 -8.50 -18.33 4.37
C ASP A 193 -8.57 -18.67 2.88
N VAL A 194 -9.38 -17.96 2.09
CA VAL A 194 -9.44 -18.15 0.63
C VAL A 194 -8.06 -17.99 -0.02
N PHE A 195 -7.33 -16.90 0.27
CA PHE A 195 -6.00 -16.73 -0.31
C PHE A 195 -5.01 -17.81 0.15
N ALA A 196 -5.12 -18.24 1.40
CA ALA A 196 -4.29 -19.30 1.92
C ALA A 196 -4.59 -20.67 1.27
N GLU A 197 -5.86 -21.00 1.06
CA GLU A 197 -6.33 -22.22 0.38
C GLU A 197 -5.90 -22.25 -1.10
N GLU A 198 -5.94 -21.11 -1.77
CA GLU A 198 -5.49 -20.95 -3.17
C GLU A 198 -3.95 -20.90 -3.32
N GLY A 199 -3.19 -21.13 -2.24
CA GLY A 199 -1.74 -21.17 -2.28
C GLY A 199 -1.06 -19.81 -2.48
N VAL A 200 -1.74 -18.69 -2.19
CA VAL A 200 -1.12 -17.37 -2.24
C VAL A 200 0.00 -17.27 -1.20
N ASP A 201 1.19 -16.86 -1.65
CA ASP A 201 2.37 -16.75 -0.79
C ASP A 201 2.18 -15.66 0.29
N THR A 202 1.77 -14.45 -0.13
CA THR A 202 1.65 -13.27 0.73
C THR A 202 0.42 -12.43 0.36
N ALA A 203 -0.37 -12.04 1.36
CA ALA A 203 -1.47 -11.08 1.22
C ALA A 203 -1.36 -9.97 2.27
N PHE A 204 -1.53 -8.71 1.83
CA PHE A 204 -1.40 -7.54 2.70
C PHE A 204 -2.75 -7.08 3.21
N LEU A 205 -2.90 -7.00 4.54
CA LEU A 205 -4.02 -6.29 5.14
C LEU A 205 -3.97 -4.80 4.77
N PHE A 206 -5.15 -4.19 4.58
CA PHE A 206 -5.28 -2.93 3.85
C PHE A 206 -4.41 -1.78 4.35
N THR A 207 -4.37 -1.50 5.66
CA THR A 207 -3.42 -0.56 6.26
C THR A 207 -3.30 -0.80 7.76
N TYR A 208 -2.14 -0.51 8.35
CA TYR A 208 -1.93 -0.52 9.80
C TYR A 208 -2.80 0.52 10.50
N ALA A 209 -2.70 1.78 10.08
CA ALA A 209 -3.43 2.91 10.65
C ALA A 209 -3.99 3.83 9.56
N SER A 210 -4.98 4.64 9.91
CA SER A 210 -5.52 5.72 9.07
C SER A 210 -5.25 7.06 9.74
N TYR A 211 -4.01 7.56 9.63
CA TYR A 211 -3.51 8.70 10.42
C TYR A 211 -4.27 10.03 10.24
N SER A 212 -5.05 10.18 9.17
CA SER A 212 -5.86 11.37 8.87
C SER A 212 -7.33 11.25 9.35
N TYR A 213 -7.68 10.14 10.00
CA TYR A 213 -9.01 9.81 10.53
C TYR A 213 -8.86 9.51 12.04
N PRO A 214 -8.60 10.53 12.87
CA PRO A 214 -8.43 10.34 14.31
C PRO A 214 -9.74 9.94 14.99
N HIS A 215 -9.60 9.25 16.12
CA HIS A 215 -10.70 8.91 16.99
C HIS A 215 -11.20 10.15 17.76
N HIS A 216 -12.51 10.19 18.01
CA HIS A 216 -13.14 11.17 18.87
C HIS A 216 -14.17 10.49 19.80
N SER A 217 -14.30 10.98 21.03
CA SER A 217 -15.24 10.40 22.01
C SER A 217 -16.71 10.63 21.64
N ASP A 218 -17.02 11.78 21.03
CA ASP A 218 -18.30 12.02 20.36
C ASP A 218 -18.35 11.31 18.99
N PRO A 219 -19.26 10.34 18.78
CA PRO A 219 -19.39 9.59 17.53
C PRO A 219 -19.65 10.46 16.30
N VAL A 220 -20.26 11.65 16.45
CA VAL A 220 -20.55 12.55 15.31
C VAL A 220 -19.27 13.11 14.71
N HIS A 221 -18.22 13.22 15.52
CA HIS A 221 -16.90 13.74 15.12
C HIS A 221 -15.85 12.64 14.97
N ASP A 222 -16.23 11.38 15.21
CA ASP A 222 -15.32 10.24 15.15
C ASP A 222 -15.09 9.77 13.72
N LEU A 223 -14.02 10.30 13.10
CA LEU A 223 -13.61 9.89 11.77
C LEU A 223 -13.09 8.44 11.74
N ASP A 224 -12.65 7.89 12.88
CA ASP A 224 -12.15 6.52 12.97
C ASP A 224 -13.22 5.47 12.65
N LEU A 225 -14.51 5.82 12.79
CA LEU A 225 -15.65 4.98 12.36
C LEU A 225 -15.61 4.65 10.86
N ALA A 226 -14.98 5.49 10.05
CA ALA A 226 -14.78 5.28 8.61
C ALA A 226 -13.35 4.79 8.27
N ALA A 227 -12.47 4.64 9.26
CA ALA A 227 -11.09 4.25 9.05
C ALA A 227 -10.94 2.75 8.78
N TYR A 228 -10.00 2.41 7.89
CA TYR A 228 -9.69 1.02 7.54
C TYR A 228 -8.50 0.43 8.32
N GLY A 229 -7.83 1.24 9.15
CA GLY A 229 -6.70 0.80 9.97
C GLY A 229 -7.11 -0.22 11.04
N VAL A 230 -6.20 -1.13 11.40
CA VAL A 230 -6.38 -2.08 12.51
C VAL A 230 -6.18 -1.45 13.88
N VAL A 231 -5.56 -0.28 13.95
CA VAL A 231 -5.47 0.53 15.17
C VAL A 231 -6.24 1.84 14.99
N ARG A 232 -6.83 2.35 16.08
CA ARG A 232 -7.38 3.71 16.13
C ARG A 232 -6.31 4.70 16.56
N CYS A 233 -6.29 5.88 15.94
CA CYS A 233 -5.35 6.95 16.27
C CYS A 233 -5.99 7.92 17.24
N LEU A 234 -5.43 8.07 18.45
CA LEU A 234 -5.96 8.96 19.47
C LEU A 234 -5.45 10.40 19.32
N PRO A 235 -6.16 11.42 19.85
CA PRO A 235 -5.76 12.82 19.74
C PRO A 235 -4.40 13.16 20.36
N ASP A 236 -4.01 12.44 21.41
CA ASP A 236 -2.69 12.54 22.06
C ASP A 236 -1.55 11.94 21.21
N GLY A 237 -1.89 11.34 20.07
CA GLY A 237 -0.97 10.70 19.16
C GLY A 237 -0.63 9.27 19.55
N SER A 238 -1.31 8.64 20.50
CA SER A 238 -1.18 7.20 20.80
C SER A 238 -2.04 6.35 19.85
N ARG A 239 -1.86 5.01 19.90
CA ARG A 239 -2.67 4.05 19.15
C ARG A 239 -3.25 3.01 20.07
N GLU A 240 -4.46 2.59 19.74
CA GLU A 240 -5.12 1.49 20.42
C GLU A 240 -5.58 0.43 19.42
N PRO A 241 -5.36 -0.87 19.71
CA PRO A 241 -5.88 -1.97 18.91
C PRO A 241 -7.40 -1.91 18.74
N LYS A 242 -7.89 -2.16 17.52
CA LYS A 242 -9.32 -2.40 17.25
C LYS A 242 -9.64 -3.90 17.28
N GLU A 243 -10.92 -4.25 17.19
CA GLU A 243 -11.37 -5.63 17.00
C GLU A 243 -10.65 -6.30 15.81
N ALA A 244 -10.46 -5.59 14.71
CA ALA A 244 -9.73 -6.09 13.53
C ALA A 244 -8.27 -6.47 13.83
N PHE A 245 -7.61 -5.78 14.77
CA PHE A 245 -6.27 -6.15 15.23
C PHE A 245 -6.30 -7.52 15.89
N HIS A 246 -7.16 -7.70 16.89
CA HIS A 246 -7.28 -8.96 17.63
C HIS A 246 -7.72 -10.12 16.74
N ALA A 247 -8.65 -9.87 15.81
CA ALA A 247 -9.04 -10.86 14.81
C ALA A 247 -7.86 -11.29 13.92
N TYR A 248 -6.98 -10.35 13.54
CA TYR A 248 -5.81 -10.67 12.73
C TYR A 248 -4.73 -11.41 13.51
N VAL A 249 -4.54 -11.07 14.80
CA VAL A 249 -3.66 -11.82 15.72
C VAL A 249 -4.14 -13.26 15.86
N ALA A 250 -5.44 -13.44 16.15
CA ALA A 250 -6.05 -14.74 16.39
C ALA A 250 -6.17 -15.64 15.15
N TRP A 251 -6.00 -15.09 13.94
CA TRP A 251 -6.01 -15.89 12.71
C TRP A 251 -4.88 -16.94 12.75
N PRO A 252 -5.19 -18.24 12.72
CA PRO A 252 -4.23 -19.32 12.95
C PRO A 252 -3.31 -19.58 11.75
N GLY A 253 -3.48 -18.86 10.64
CA GLY A 253 -2.82 -19.15 9.38
C GLY A 253 -3.65 -20.10 8.50
N PRO A 254 -3.07 -20.59 7.39
CA PRO A 254 -3.74 -21.56 6.53
C PRO A 254 -4.20 -22.77 7.34
N ARG A 255 -5.47 -23.18 7.19
CA ARG A 255 -5.88 -24.49 7.68
C ARG A 255 -5.13 -25.52 6.82
N GLY A 256 -4.35 -26.38 7.46
CA GLY A 256 -3.64 -27.46 6.77
C GLY A 256 -4.63 -28.40 6.11
N GLY A 257 -4.95 -28.14 4.84
CA GLY A 257 -5.64 -29.06 3.95
C GLY A 257 -4.61 -29.99 3.34
N ALA A 258 -4.77 -31.29 3.56
CA ALA A 258 -4.02 -32.33 2.89
C ALA A 258 -4.11 -32.15 1.37
N LEU A 259 -3.05 -31.62 0.75
CA LEU A 259 -2.76 -31.89 -0.64
C LEU A 259 -1.71 -33.00 -0.68
N SER A 260 -2.17 -34.21 -0.37
CA SER A 260 -1.59 -35.42 -0.92
C SER A 260 -2.13 -35.58 -2.35
N ARG A 261 -1.31 -35.23 -3.34
CA ARG A 261 -1.05 -35.97 -4.60
C ARG A 261 -0.24 -35.11 -5.55
#